data_AF-A0A9E3W9C0-F1
#
_entry.id   AF-A0A9E3W9C0-F1
#
_cell.length_a   1.000
_cell.length_b   1.000
_cell.length_c   1.000
_cell.angle_alpha   90.00
_cell.angle_beta   90.00
_cell.angle_gamma   90.00
#
_symmetry.space_group_name_H-M   'P 1'
#
loop_
_entity.id
_entity.type
_entity.pdbx_description
1 polymer ?
#
loop_
_entity_poly.entity_id
_entity_poly.type
_entity_poly.pdbx_seq_one_letter_code
_entity_poly.pdbx_strand_id
1 'polypeptide(L)'
;AADRAAGLRPVAVAASAGTVNTGAIDPLNEIADLCSAEGLWLHVDGSYGGVGILAEQTQGLYTGIERADSLAMDPHKWLYVPVECGCVLVRDAQAMRDTFSLVPPYLRDDRALPWFAEFGVQQTRGFRALKLWMTIQQIGVSGYAELIRRDIDLARSLQARIRQRSDFELLAAGPLSITCFRYCPPEAAPNQLDELNRALLEVTQQEGQVFLTSTSLREQVALRACIVNFRTTEADLDFLLETLAAAGQRVLTA
;
A
#
# COMPACT_ATOMS: atom_id res chain seq x y z
N ALA A 1 15.52 21.68 9.93
CA ALA A 1 16.36 22.62 10.72
C ALA A 1 17.39 21.91 11.61
N ALA A 2 16.97 21.00 12.51
CA ALA A 2 17.88 20.29 13.41
C ALA A 2 18.99 19.50 12.67
N ASP A 3 18.65 18.79 11.58
CA ASP A 3 19.63 18.05 10.77
C ASP A 3 20.75 18.95 10.23
N ARG A 4 20.39 20.12 9.67
CA ARG A 4 21.38 21.09 9.16
C ARG A 4 22.22 21.68 10.29
N ALA A 5 21.62 21.95 11.46
CA ALA A 5 22.35 22.42 12.64
C ALA A 5 23.34 21.35 13.15
N ALA A 6 23.03 20.06 12.98
CA ALA A 6 23.94 18.94 13.23
C ALA A 6 24.96 18.70 12.10
N GLY A 7 25.01 19.54 11.07
CA GLY A 7 25.95 19.43 9.94
C GLY A 7 25.53 18.39 8.88
N LEU A 8 24.32 17.85 8.96
CA LEU A 8 23.78 16.91 7.97
C LEU A 8 23.22 17.65 6.74
N ARG A 9 23.07 16.90 5.65
CA ARG A 9 22.51 17.39 4.38
C ARG A 9 21.29 16.55 4.01
N PRO A 10 20.06 16.98 4.37
CA PRO A 10 18.85 16.35 3.89
C PRO A 10 18.82 16.41 2.35
N VAL A 11 18.51 15.28 1.70
CA VAL A 11 18.52 15.17 0.23
C VAL A 11 17.14 14.90 -0.35
N ALA A 12 16.26 14.27 0.40
CA ALA A 12 14.95 13.85 -0.07
C ALA A 12 13.96 13.68 1.09
N VAL A 13 12.68 13.69 0.76
CA VAL A 13 11.57 13.22 1.58
C VAL A 13 10.84 12.12 0.80
N ALA A 14 10.55 11.01 1.48
CA ALA A 14 9.71 9.94 0.95
C ALA A 14 8.34 10.01 1.63
N ALA A 15 7.33 10.46 0.89
CA ALA A 15 5.93 10.47 1.33
C ALA A 15 5.23 9.18 0.88
N SER A 16 4.27 8.70 1.65
CA SER A 16 3.50 7.50 1.33
C SER A 16 2.11 7.84 0.81
N ALA A 17 1.79 7.35 -0.39
CA ALA A 17 0.44 7.32 -0.93
C ALA A 17 -0.18 5.93 -0.67
N GLY A 18 -0.34 5.58 0.61
CA GLY A 18 -0.85 4.29 1.07
C GLY A 18 0.20 3.48 1.83
N THR A 19 0.33 3.74 3.13
CA THR A 19 1.27 3.04 4.01
C THR A 19 0.98 1.55 4.09
N VAL A 20 2.04 0.75 4.29
CA VAL A 20 1.91 -0.72 4.36
C VAL A 20 0.95 -1.15 5.46
N ASN A 21 1.08 -0.59 6.65
CA ASN A 21 0.34 -1.06 7.82
C ASN A 21 -1.14 -0.73 7.73
N THR A 22 -1.50 0.53 7.46
CA THR A 22 -2.87 1.01 7.62
C THR A 22 -3.47 1.57 6.33
N GLY A 23 -2.71 1.67 5.24
CA GLY A 23 -3.16 2.32 4.01
C GLY A 23 -3.35 3.83 4.15
N ALA A 24 -2.68 4.46 5.12
CA ALA A 24 -2.72 5.91 5.31
C ALA A 24 -2.05 6.64 4.12
N ILE A 25 -2.54 7.82 3.79
CA ILE A 25 -1.95 8.70 2.78
C ILE A 25 -1.40 9.92 3.52
N ASP A 26 -0.13 10.22 3.31
CA ASP A 26 0.51 11.41 3.86
C ASP A 26 -0.07 12.68 3.22
N PRO A 27 0.02 13.85 3.90
CA PRO A 27 -0.46 15.11 3.33
C PRO A 27 0.47 15.59 2.20
N LEU A 28 0.31 15.01 1.01
CA LEU A 28 1.25 15.14 -0.11
C LEU A 28 1.49 16.60 -0.51
N ASN A 29 0.45 17.44 -0.53
CA ASN A 29 0.60 18.85 -0.88
C ASN A 29 1.42 19.64 0.14
N GLU A 30 1.23 19.40 1.44
CA GLU A 30 1.98 20.05 2.51
C GLU A 30 3.45 19.62 2.51
N ILE A 31 3.69 18.33 2.26
CA ILE A 31 5.06 17.81 2.09
C ILE A 31 5.71 18.40 0.84
N ALA A 32 4.97 18.55 -0.26
CA ALA A 32 5.49 19.18 -1.47
C ALA A 32 5.85 20.66 -1.26
N ASP A 33 5.08 21.40 -0.45
CA ASP A 33 5.42 22.77 -0.05
C ASP A 33 6.75 22.82 0.73
N LEU A 34 6.92 21.91 1.70
CA LEU A 34 8.17 21.77 2.45
C LEU A 34 9.35 21.44 1.53
N CYS A 35 9.21 20.42 0.67
CA CYS A 35 10.27 20.01 -0.23
C CYS A 35 10.68 21.13 -1.18
N SER A 36 9.70 21.86 -1.72
CA SER A 36 9.97 23.01 -2.59
C SER A 36 10.68 24.15 -1.86
N ALA A 37 10.27 24.47 -0.63
CA ALA A 37 10.89 25.53 0.17
C ALA A 37 12.32 25.17 0.60
N GLU A 38 12.57 23.88 0.85
CA GLU A 38 13.85 23.39 1.38
C GLU A 38 14.81 22.85 0.30
N GLY A 39 14.38 22.79 -0.96
CA GLY A 39 15.15 22.25 -2.07
C GLY A 39 15.42 20.75 -1.95
N LEU A 40 14.43 19.98 -1.49
CA LEU A 40 14.52 18.53 -1.28
C LEU A 40 13.81 17.78 -2.40
N TRP A 41 14.35 16.62 -2.78
CA TRP A 41 13.67 15.70 -3.69
C TRP A 41 12.42 15.10 -3.02
N LEU A 42 11.25 15.23 -3.63
CA LEU A 42 10.04 14.56 -3.19
C LEU A 42 9.84 13.23 -3.94
N HIS A 43 10.00 12.12 -3.24
CA HIS A 43 9.55 10.81 -3.70
C HIS A 43 8.18 10.47 -3.09
N VAL A 44 7.23 10.03 -3.90
CA VAL A 44 5.97 9.46 -3.42
C VAL A 44 6.01 7.93 -3.62
N ASP A 45 6.00 7.20 -2.52
CA ASP A 45 5.77 5.76 -2.53
C ASP A 45 4.27 5.49 -2.64
N GLY A 46 3.82 5.26 -3.88
CA GLY A 46 2.48 4.80 -4.21
C GLY A 46 2.42 3.32 -4.57
N SER A 47 3.39 2.51 -4.12
CA SER A 47 3.53 1.10 -4.51
C SER A 47 2.22 0.33 -4.41
N TYR A 48 1.53 0.43 -3.28
CA TYR A 48 0.20 -0.15 -3.09
C TYR A 48 -0.90 0.87 -3.41
N GLY A 49 -0.91 2.00 -2.72
CA GLY A 49 -2.07 2.90 -2.70
C GLY A 49 -2.08 3.99 -3.77
N GLY A 50 -1.06 4.15 -4.60
CA GLY A 50 -1.00 5.21 -5.61
C GLY A 50 -2.17 5.15 -6.60
N VAL A 51 -2.65 3.95 -6.91
CA VAL A 51 -3.78 3.74 -7.83
C VAL A 51 -5.15 4.04 -7.20
N GLY A 52 -5.21 4.23 -5.87
CA GLY A 52 -6.43 4.67 -5.19
C GLY A 52 -6.91 6.05 -5.64
N ILE A 53 -6.09 6.83 -6.36
CA ILE A 53 -6.49 8.06 -7.03
C ILE A 53 -7.60 7.84 -8.08
N LEU A 54 -7.72 6.63 -8.63
CA LEU A 54 -8.74 6.28 -9.61
C LEU A 54 -10.15 6.18 -9.00
N ALA A 55 -10.26 6.01 -7.68
CA ALA A 55 -11.55 5.99 -7.00
C ALA A 55 -11.93 7.41 -6.57
N GLU A 56 -13.09 7.89 -7.05
CA GLU A 56 -13.61 9.24 -6.80
C GLU A 56 -13.60 9.61 -5.30
N GLN A 57 -13.98 8.66 -4.46
CA GLN A 57 -14.07 8.82 -3.00
C GLN A 57 -12.75 9.02 -2.26
N THR A 58 -11.62 8.76 -2.91
CA THR A 58 -10.27 8.96 -2.35
C THR A 58 -9.43 9.91 -3.17
N GLN A 59 -9.88 10.31 -4.37
CA GLN A 59 -9.14 11.14 -5.31
C GLN A 59 -8.61 12.44 -4.69
N GLY A 60 -9.40 13.11 -3.83
CA GLY A 60 -8.99 14.34 -3.14
C GLY A 60 -7.81 14.17 -2.17
N LEU A 61 -7.54 12.96 -1.70
CA LEU A 61 -6.42 12.68 -0.78
C LEU A 61 -5.06 12.69 -1.48
N TYR A 62 -5.04 12.69 -2.82
CA TYR A 62 -3.82 12.67 -3.62
C TYR A 62 -3.40 14.05 -4.13
N THR A 63 -4.07 15.13 -3.70
CA THR A 63 -3.65 16.49 -4.08
C THR A 63 -2.18 16.73 -3.71
N GLY A 64 -1.38 17.17 -4.67
CA GLY A 64 0.06 17.37 -4.53
C GLY A 64 0.90 16.20 -5.06
N ILE A 65 0.31 15.05 -5.39
CA ILE A 65 1.05 13.93 -5.99
C ILE A 65 1.69 14.32 -7.33
N GLU A 66 1.03 15.20 -8.09
CA GLU A 66 1.49 15.74 -9.35
C GLU A 66 2.69 16.69 -9.21
N ARG A 67 3.13 16.98 -7.98
CA ARG A 67 4.31 17.77 -7.64
C ARG A 67 5.52 16.91 -7.28
N ALA A 68 5.37 15.60 -7.14
CA ALA A 68 6.47 14.69 -6.81
C ALA A 68 7.55 14.66 -7.90
N ASP A 69 8.83 14.54 -7.52
CA ASP A 69 9.94 14.37 -8.45
C ASP A 69 10.01 12.93 -8.97
N SER A 70 9.62 11.97 -8.13
CA SER A 70 9.39 10.59 -8.55
C SER A 70 8.24 9.92 -7.79
N LEU A 71 7.64 8.92 -8.42
CA LEU A 71 6.56 8.11 -7.86
C LEU A 71 6.82 6.63 -8.11
N ALA A 72 6.80 5.81 -7.06
CA ALA A 72 6.79 4.36 -7.17
C ALA A 72 5.35 3.82 -7.24
N MET A 73 5.15 2.76 -8.02
CA MET A 73 3.88 2.04 -8.11
C MET A 73 4.19 0.56 -8.40
N ASP A 74 3.47 -0.36 -7.75
CA ASP A 74 3.55 -1.79 -8.05
C ASP A 74 2.25 -2.28 -8.68
N PRO A 75 2.15 -2.31 -10.03
CA PRO A 75 1.02 -2.93 -10.70
C PRO A 75 0.71 -4.37 -10.24
N HIS A 76 1.73 -5.07 -9.73
CA HIS A 76 1.53 -6.42 -9.20
C HIS A 76 0.81 -6.50 -7.85
N LYS A 77 0.49 -5.35 -7.24
CA LYS A 77 -0.35 -5.25 -6.05
C LYS A 77 -1.80 -5.06 -6.49
N TRP A 78 -2.25 -3.81 -6.58
CA TRP A 78 -3.68 -3.50 -6.70
C TRP A 78 -4.18 -3.38 -8.15
N LEU A 79 -3.30 -3.58 -9.15
CA LEU A 79 -3.67 -3.66 -10.57
C LEU A 79 -3.70 -5.09 -11.11
N TYR A 80 -3.65 -6.11 -10.24
CA TYR A 80 -3.80 -7.52 -10.62
C TYR A 80 -2.80 -8.05 -11.66
N VAL A 81 -1.67 -7.36 -11.84
CA VAL A 81 -0.60 -7.85 -12.73
C VAL A 81 0.16 -8.98 -12.02
N PRO A 82 0.44 -10.13 -12.65
CA PRO A 82 1.20 -11.19 -11.99
C PRO A 82 2.57 -10.70 -11.52
N VAL A 83 3.04 -11.17 -10.35
CA VAL A 83 4.35 -10.83 -9.78
C VAL A 83 5.49 -11.25 -10.72
N GLU A 84 6.59 -10.50 -10.84
CA GLU A 84 6.80 -9.12 -10.36
C GLU A 84 6.51 -8.09 -11.45
N CYS A 85 6.01 -6.92 -11.03
CA CYS A 85 5.86 -5.76 -11.91
C CYS A 85 5.88 -4.49 -11.05
N GLY A 86 7.05 -3.86 -10.94
CA GLY A 86 7.22 -2.54 -10.32
C GLY A 86 7.44 -1.47 -11.39
N CYS A 87 7.04 -0.25 -11.07
CA CYS A 87 7.18 0.92 -11.92
C CYS A 87 7.68 2.11 -11.09
N VAL A 88 8.59 2.89 -11.66
CA VAL A 88 8.92 4.22 -11.16
C VAL A 88 8.63 5.22 -12.27
N LEU A 89 7.87 6.26 -11.93
CA LEU A 89 7.69 7.44 -12.74
C LEU A 89 8.63 8.51 -12.21
N VAL A 90 9.34 9.17 -13.11
CA VAL A 90 10.26 10.27 -12.78
C VAL A 90 9.89 11.49 -13.60
N ARG A 91 9.87 12.66 -12.96
CA ARG A 91 9.57 13.93 -13.63
C ARG A 91 10.66 14.29 -14.64
N ASP A 92 11.91 14.13 -14.23
CA ASP A 92 13.09 14.37 -15.07
C ASP A 92 13.72 13.04 -15.49
N ALA A 93 13.44 12.63 -16.72
CA ALA A 93 14.02 11.43 -17.31
C ALA A 93 15.54 11.56 -17.52
N GLN A 94 16.05 12.77 -17.76
CA GLN A 94 17.47 13.01 -17.98
C GLN A 94 18.25 12.83 -16.67
N ALA A 95 17.74 13.33 -15.55
CA ALA A 95 18.32 13.08 -14.22
C ALA A 95 18.44 11.58 -13.92
N MET A 96 17.42 10.79 -14.26
CA MET A 96 17.45 9.33 -14.12
C MET A 96 18.53 8.71 -15.02
N ARG A 97 18.60 9.12 -16.29
CA ARG A 97 19.60 8.61 -17.24
C ARG A 97 21.03 8.99 -16.83
N ASP A 98 21.26 10.21 -16.37
CA ASP A 98 22.57 10.68 -15.91
C ASP A 98 23.06 9.93 -14.67
N THR A 99 22.12 9.48 -13.84
CA THR A 99 22.43 8.69 -12.64
C THR A 99 22.83 7.24 -12.97
N PHE A 100 22.17 6.61 -13.97
CA PHE A 100 22.31 5.16 -14.21
C PHE A 100 23.05 4.79 -15.50
N SER A 101 23.17 5.70 -16.47
CA SER A 101 23.83 5.39 -17.75
C SER A 101 25.33 5.20 -17.57
N LEU A 102 25.85 4.11 -18.13
CA LEU A 102 27.28 3.83 -18.25
C LEU A 102 27.88 4.38 -19.55
N VAL A 103 27.07 5.01 -20.41
CA VAL A 103 27.50 5.60 -21.67
C VAL A 103 27.84 7.07 -21.43
N PRO A 104 29.08 7.53 -21.73
CA PRO A 104 29.45 8.92 -21.58
C PRO A 104 28.50 9.86 -22.35
N PRO A 105 28.12 11.02 -21.79
CA PRO A 105 27.13 11.91 -22.40
C PRO A 105 27.39 12.26 -23.87
N TYR A 106 28.66 12.48 -24.25
CA TYR A 106 29.04 12.85 -25.62
C TYR A 106 28.95 11.70 -26.64
N LEU A 107 28.69 10.46 -26.20
CA LEU A 107 28.49 9.28 -27.06
C LEU A 107 27.03 8.80 -27.10
N ARG A 108 26.11 9.48 -26.39
CA ARG A 108 24.69 9.10 -26.38
C ARG A 108 24.05 9.54 -27.70
N ASP A 109 23.26 8.66 -28.31
CA ASP A 109 22.41 9.01 -29.46
C ASP A 109 20.97 9.21 -28.98
N ASP A 110 20.58 10.48 -28.83
CA ASP A 110 19.25 10.86 -28.37
C ASP A 110 18.17 10.78 -29.46
N ARG A 111 18.53 10.37 -30.68
CA ARG A 111 17.57 10.17 -31.78
C ARG A 111 16.96 8.76 -31.80
N ALA A 112 17.51 7.83 -31.00
CA ALA A 112 17.02 6.45 -30.89
C ALA A 112 15.93 6.32 -29.82
N LEU A 113 15.15 5.23 -29.89
CA LEU A 113 14.28 4.83 -28.77
C LEU A 113 15.13 4.67 -27.50
N PRO A 114 14.61 5.06 -26.30
CA PRO A 114 15.40 5.04 -25.08
C PRO A 114 15.85 3.61 -24.75
N TRP A 115 17.16 3.44 -24.56
CA TRP A 115 17.70 2.19 -24.09
C TRP A 115 17.43 2.07 -22.60
N PHE A 116 16.37 1.35 -22.21
CA PHE A 116 15.93 1.38 -20.81
C PHE A 116 16.97 0.88 -19.79
N ALA A 117 18.02 0.17 -20.23
CA ALA A 117 19.18 -0.20 -19.41
C ALA A 117 19.98 1.00 -18.87
N GLU A 118 19.80 2.18 -19.45
CA GLU A 118 20.40 3.44 -18.98
C GLU A 118 19.58 4.16 -17.90
N PHE A 119 18.40 3.64 -17.55
CA PHE A 119 17.45 4.28 -16.62
C PHE A 119 17.27 3.49 -15.32
N GLY A 120 18.19 2.58 -15.01
CA GLY A 120 18.14 1.80 -13.77
C GLY A 120 19.23 0.76 -13.70
N VAL A 121 19.22 0.00 -12.61
CA VAL A 121 20.30 -0.95 -12.29
C VAL A 121 20.34 -2.20 -13.20
N GLN A 122 19.21 -2.58 -13.80
CA GLN A 122 19.10 -3.83 -14.57
C GLN A 122 19.54 -3.63 -16.02
N GLN A 123 20.56 -4.36 -16.48
CA GLN A 123 20.88 -4.46 -17.91
C GLN A 123 19.85 -5.35 -18.62
N THR A 124 19.95 -6.66 -18.43
CA THR A 124 18.96 -7.64 -18.91
C THR A 124 17.68 -7.55 -18.09
N ARG A 125 16.52 -7.53 -18.77
CA ARG A 125 15.20 -7.42 -18.14
C ARG A 125 14.15 -8.19 -18.93
N GLY A 126 13.14 -8.70 -18.21
CA GLY A 126 11.98 -9.32 -18.84
C GLY A 126 11.03 -8.30 -19.47
N PHE A 127 10.17 -8.74 -20.38
CA PHE A 127 9.19 -7.91 -21.05
C PHE A 127 7.94 -7.65 -20.16
N ARG A 128 8.15 -7.01 -18.99
CA ARG A 128 7.08 -6.73 -18.01
C ARG A 128 5.99 -5.82 -18.57
N ALA A 129 6.34 -4.94 -19.50
CA ALA A 129 5.39 -4.04 -20.15
C ALA A 129 4.29 -4.79 -20.91
N LEU A 130 4.55 -6.00 -21.43
CA LEU A 130 3.55 -6.79 -22.13
C LEU A 130 2.37 -7.16 -21.23
N LYS A 131 2.64 -7.75 -20.06
CA LYS A 131 1.59 -8.14 -19.12
C LYS A 131 0.84 -6.94 -18.57
N LEU A 132 1.55 -5.85 -18.23
CA LEU A 132 0.92 -4.62 -17.78
C LEU A 132 -0.03 -4.05 -18.85
N TRP A 133 0.46 -3.93 -20.09
CA TRP A 133 -0.31 -3.40 -21.21
C TRP A 133 -1.54 -4.27 -21.49
N MET A 134 -1.38 -5.60 -21.57
CA MET A 134 -2.51 -6.52 -21.77
C MET A 134 -3.57 -6.40 -20.67
N THR A 135 -3.17 -6.32 -19.40
CA THR A 135 -4.13 -6.16 -18.30
C THR A 135 -4.85 -4.82 -18.36
N ILE A 136 -4.15 -3.72 -18.68
CA ILE A 136 -4.78 -2.40 -18.87
C ILE A 136 -5.77 -2.41 -20.05
N GLN A 137 -5.41 -3.03 -21.18
CA GLN A 137 -6.30 -3.15 -22.34
C GLN A 137 -7.56 -3.98 -22.01
N GLN A 138 -7.39 -5.05 -21.23
CA GLN A 138 -8.50 -5.94 -20.86
C GLN A 138 -9.47 -5.31 -19.86
N ILE A 139 -8.95 -4.64 -18.82
CA ILE A 139 -9.77 -4.11 -17.72
C ILE A 139 -10.25 -2.69 -18.02
N GLY A 140 -9.41 -1.86 -18.65
CA GLY A 140 -9.66 -0.45 -18.87
C GLY A 140 -9.58 0.39 -17.59
N VAL A 141 -9.42 1.72 -17.76
CA VAL A 141 -9.31 2.66 -16.62
C VAL A 141 -10.58 2.67 -15.78
N SER A 142 -11.75 2.66 -16.40
CA SER A 142 -13.04 2.61 -15.69
C SER A 142 -13.23 1.30 -14.92
N GLY A 143 -12.76 0.18 -15.46
CA GLY A 143 -12.78 -1.11 -14.76
C GLY A 143 -11.93 -1.08 -13.49
N TYR A 144 -10.73 -0.51 -13.55
CA TYR A 144 -9.90 -0.34 -12.35
C TYR A 144 -10.51 0.61 -11.33
N ALA A 145 -11.06 1.75 -11.78
CA ALA A 145 -11.74 2.68 -10.88
C ALA A 145 -12.86 1.98 -10.10
N GLU A 146 -13.65 1.14 -10.77
CA GLU A 146 -14.72 0.37 -10.15
C GLU A 146 -14.21 -0.72 -9.19
N LEU A 147 -13.19 -1.49 -9.58
CA LEU A 147 -12.59 -2.52 -8.72
C LEU A 147 -12.00 -1.92 -7.44
N ILE A 148 -11.24 -0.84 -7.57
CA ILE A 148 -10.61 -0.14 -6.44
C ILE A 148 -11.68 0.48 -5.55
N ARG A 149 -12.71 1.10 -6.13
CA ARG A 149 -13.86 1.63 -5.37
C ARG A 149 -14.52 0.53 -4.54
N ARG A 150 -14.81 -0.63 -5.13
CA ARG A 150 -15.41 -1.78 -4.44
C ARG A 150 -14.53 -2.29 -3.30
N ASP A 151 -13.23 -2.40 -3.49
CA ASP A 151 -12.30 -2.84 -2.45
C ASP A 151 -12.27 -1.88 -1.25
N ILE A 152 -12.31 -0.57 -1.52
CA ILE A 152 -12.43 0.48 -0.48
C ILE A 152 -13.79 0.38 0.23
N ASP A 153 -14.88 0.15 -0.50
CA ASP A 153 -16.21 0.00 0.08
C ASP A 153 -16.31 -1.23 0.99
N LEU A 154 -15.72 -2.36 0.59
CA LEU A 154 -15.60 -3.56 1.43
C LEU A 154 -14.80 -3.30 2.71
N ALA A 155 -13.69 -2.55 2.63
CA ALA A 155 -12.93 -2.18 3.83
C ALA A 155 -13.75 -1.29 4.77
N ARG A 156 -14.49 -0.30 4.25
CA ARG A 156 -15.41 0.52 5.06
C ARG A 156 -16.54 -0.32 5.67
N SER A 157 -17.06 -1.29 4.92
CA SER A 157 -18.09 -2.22 5.37
C SER A 157 -17.59 -3.12 6.51
N LEU A 158 -16.36 -3.62 6.41
CA LEU A 158 -15.68 -4.36 7.49
C LEU A 158 -15.51 -3.48 8.74
N GLN A 159 -15.05 -2.23 8.58
CA GLN A 159 -14.93 -1.29 9.70
C GLN A 159 -16.28 -1.04 10.39
N ALA A 160 -17.37 -0.94 9.64
CA ALA A 160 -18.71 -0.75 10.19
C ALA A 160 -19.16 -1.97 11.00
N ARG A 161 -18.96 -3.19 10.49
CA ARG A 161 -19.26 -4.44 11.21
C ARG A 161 -18.46 -4.58 12.49
N ILE A 162 -17.15 -4.30 12.46
CA ILE A 162 -16.29 -4.34 13.64
C ILE A 162 -16.82 -3.40 14.73
N ARG A 163 -17.23 -2.17 14.38
CA ARG A 163 -17.81 -1.21 15.34
C ARG A 163 -19.13 -1.68 15.97
N GLN A 164 -19.84 -2.60 15.34
CA GLN A 164 -21.11 -3.16 15.84
C GLN A 164 -20.90 -4.39 16.73
N ARG A 165 -19.68 -4.91 16.80
CA ARG A 165 -19.31 -6.08 17.59
C ARG A 165 -18.59 -5.67 18.88
N SER A 166 -18.98 -6.26 20.00
CA SER A 166 -18.41 -5.96 21.32
C SER A 166 -17.10 -6.70 21.61
N ASP A 167 -16.81 -7.73 20.83
CA ASP A 167 -15.64 -8.61 20.95
C ASP A 167 -14.54 -8.28 19.92
N PHE A 168 -14.68 -7.19 19.16
CA PHE A 168 -13.64 -6.68 18.29
C PHE A 168 -13.40 -5.18 18.54
N GLU A 169 -12.15 -4.77 18.38
CA GLU A 169 -11.74 -3.38 18.48
C GLU A 169 -11.09 -2.94 17.17
N LEU A 170 -11.57 -1.83 16.61
CA LEU A 170 -10.97 -1.20 15.44
C LEU A 170 -9.75 -0.36 15.87
N LEU A 171 -8.55 -0.76 15.45
CA LEU A 171 -7.29 -0.10 15.82
C LEU A 171 -6.88 0.99 14.83
N ALA A 172 -7.14 0.79 13.53
CA ALA A 172 -6.97 1.81 12.51
C ALA A 172 -7.90 1.60 11.32
N ALA A 173 -8.42 2.71 10.80
CA ALA A 173 -9.25 2.78 9.60
C ALA A 173 -8.56 3.69 8.57
N GLY A 174 -7.84 3.09 7.63
CA GLY A 174 -7.26 3.83 6.52
C GLY A 174 -8.32 4.27 5.51
N PRO A 175 -8.01 5.25 4.65
CA PRO A 175 -8.90 5.67 3.56
C PRO A 175 -8.99 4.66 2.41
N LEU A 176 -8.05 3.71 2.33
CA LEU A 176 -7.92 2.70 1.28
C LEU A 176 -8.55 1.36 1.70
N SER A 177 -8.11 0.25 1.10
CA SER A 177 -8.69 -1.08 1.33
C SER A 177 -8.06 -1.87 2.49
N ILE A 178 -7.47 -1.18 3.47
CA ILE A 178 -6.85 -1.79 4.66
C ILE A 178 -7.64 -1.45 5.93
N THR A 179 -7.92 -2.47 6.73
CA THR A 179 -8.53 -2.35 8.06
C THR A 179 -7.68 -3.08 9.09
N CYS A 180 -7.31 -2.38 10.15
CA CYS A 180 -6.55 -2.96 11.28
C CYS A 180 -7.44 -3.03 12.51
N PHE A 181 -7.51 -4.20 13.12
CA PHE A 181 -8.40 -4.49 14.24
C PHE A 181 -7.83 -5.62 15.08
N ARG A 182 -8.44 -5.91 16.23
CA ARG A 182 -8.09 -7.07 17.05
C ARG A 182 -9.33 -7.71 17.65
N TYR A 183 -9.26 -8.99 17.93
CA TYR A 183 -10.23 -9.70 18.75
C TYR A 183 -9.99 -9.36 20.23
N CYS A 184 -11.03 -8.91 20.91
CA CYS A 184 -11.01 -8.47 22.31
C CYS A 184 -12.28 -8.95 23.05
N PRO A 185 -12.43 -10.26 23.25
CA PRO A 185 -13.62 -10.80 23.90
C PRO A 185 -13.68 -10.36 25.38
N PRO A 186 -14.89 -10.21 25.96
CA PRO A 186 -15.06 -9.73 27.33
C PRO A 186 -14.31 -10.54 28.40
N GLU A 187 -14.04 -11.81 28.14
CA GLU A 187 -13.38 -12.75 29.04
C GLU A 187 -11.85 -12.58 29.08
N ALA A 188 -11.25 -11.94 28.07
CA ALA A 188 -9.80 -11.79 27.97
C ALA A 188 -9.32 -10.54 28.73
N ALA A 189 -8.28 -10.71 29.56
CA ALA A 189 -7.65 -9.56 30.20
C ALA A 189 -6.87 -8.70 29.17
N PRO A 190 -6.83 -7.36 29.30
CA PRO A 190 -6.16 -6.48 28.33
C PRO A 190 -4.70 -6.84 28.04
N ASN A 191 -3.96 -7.36 29.03
CA ASN A 191 -2.56 -7.76 28.89
C ASN A 191 -2.37 -9.10 28.15
N GLN A 192 -3.44 -9.86 27.89
CA GLN A 192 -3.41 -11.13 27.16
C GLN A 192 -3.78 -10.97 25.68
N LEU A 193 -4.35 -9.83 25.28
CA LEU A 193 -4.90 -9.61 23.94
C LEU A 193 -3.86 -9.81 22.82
N ASP A 194 -2.63 -9.39 23.06
CA ASP A 194 -1.55 -9.51 22.06
C ASP A 194 -1.17 -10.97 21.80
N GLU A 195 -1.03 -11.78 22.86
CA GLU A 195 -0.74 -13.20 22.75
C GLU A 195 -1.92 -13.96 22.13
N LEU A 196 -3.14 -13.64 22.58
CA LEU A 196 -4.38 -14.17 22.02
C LEU A 196 -4.46 -13.93 20.52
N ASN A 197 -4.25 -12.70 20.04
CA ASN A 197 -4.38 -12.38 18.61
C ASN A 197 -3.26 -13.00 17.76
N ARG A 198 -2.06 -13.21 18.32
CA ARG A 198 -0.99 -13.97 17.62
C ARG A 198 -1.38 -15.43 17.45
N ALA A 199 -1.84 -16.08 18.52
CA ALA A 199 -2.24 -17.49 18.50
C ALA A 199 -3.49 -17.72 17.62
N LEU A 200 -4.51 -16.86 17.74
CA LEU A 200 -5.68 -16.88 16.87
C LEU A 200 -5.30 -16.77 15.39
N LEU A 201 -4.35 -15.90 15.05
CA LEU A 201 -3.94 -15.72 13.66
C LEU A 201 -3.25 -16.96 13.12
N GLU A 202 -2.36 -17.57 13.91
CA GLU A 202 -1.68 -18.81 13.55
C GLU A 202 -2.67 -19.95 13.31
N VAL A 203 -3.60 -20.19 14.25
CA VAL A 203 -4.64 -21.22 14.12
C VAL A 203 -5.47 -20.99 12.85
N THR A 204 -5.92 -19.76 12.64
CA THR A 204 -6.77 -19.41 11.50
C THR A 204 -6.05 -19.61 10.16
N GLN A 205 -4.75 -19.28 10.08
CA GLN A 205 -3.95 -19.51 8.88
C GLN A 205 -3.72 -21.01 8.62
N GLN A 206 -3.51 -21.81 9.66
CA GLN A 206 -3.33 -23.27 9.55
C GLN A 206 -4.63 -23.98 9.10
N GLU A 207 -5.79 -23.51 9.56
CA GLU A 207 -7.09 -24.03 9.16
C GLU A 207 -7.44 -23.68 7.70
N GLY A 208 -6.83 -22.63 7.14
CA GLY A 208 -6.91 -22.30 5.71
C GLY A 208 -8.27 -21.77 5.25
N GLN A 209 -9.18 -21.45 6.17
CA GLN A 209 -10.50 -20.88 5.86
C GLN A 209 -10.41 -19.40 5.48
N VAL A 210 -9.58 -18.64 6.19
CA VAL A 210 -9.28 -17.23 5.92
C VAL A 210 -7.80 -16.97 6.14
N PHE A 211 -7.26 -15.96 5.46
CA PHE A 211 -5.86 -15.58 5.59
C PHE A 211 -5.73 -14.08 5.82
N LEU A 212 -5.11 -13.72 6.94
CA LEU A 212 -4.74 -12.35 7.29
C LEU A 212 -3.25 -12.31 7.62
N THR A 213 -2.66 -11.12 7.60
CA THR A 213 -1.36 -10.89 8.25
C THR A 213 -1.57 -10.06 9.52
N SER A 214 -0.57 -10.01 10.39
CA SER A 214 -0.54 -9.09 11.52
C SER A 214 0.40 -7.92 11.26
N THR A 215 0.22 -6.86 12.06
CA THR A 215 1.18 -5.78 12.20
C THR A 215 1.21 -5.30 13.65
N SER A 216 2.12 -4.38 13.98
CA SER A 216 2.17 -3.70 15.26
C SER A 216 1.73 -2.25 15.09
N LEU A 217 0.71 -1.82 15.84
CA LEU A 217 0.23 -0.45 15.88
C LEU A 217 0.32 0.06 17.32
N ARG A 218 1.12 1.10 17.56
CA ARG A 218 1.33 1.66 18.91
C ARG A 218 1.65 0.57 19.95
N GLU A 219 2.55 -0.34 19.57
CA GLU A 219 3.00 -1.49 20.37
C GLU A 219 1.93 -2.56 20.65
N GLN A 220 0.77 -2.51 19.98
CA GLN A 220 -0.28 -3.52 20.07
C GLN A 220 -0.33 -4.40 18.83
N VAL A 221 -0.63 -5.69 19.00
CA VAL A 221 -0.86 -6.59 17.86
C VAL A 221 -2.18 -6.24 17.18
N ALA A 222 -2.11 -6.03 15.86
CA ALA A 222 -3.27 -5.80 15.02
C ALA A 222 -3.36 -6.88 13.94
N LEU A 223 -4.55 -7.47 13.79
CA LEU A 223 -4.94 -8.18 12.58
C LEU A 223 -5.10 -7.17 11.45
N ARG A 224 -4.52 -7.46 10.28
CA ARG A 224 -4.50 -6.55 9.13
C ARG A 224 -5.22 -7.20 7.95
N ALA A 225 -6.46 -6.79 7.72
CA ALA A 225 -7.21 -7.13 6.51
C ALA A 225 -6.86 -6.15 5.39
N CYS A 226 -6.25 -6.66 4.31
CA CYS A 226 -5.96 -5.92 3.09
C CYS A 226 -6.81 -6.49 1.97
N ILE A 227 -7.91 -5.81 1.65
CA ILE A 227 -8.91 -6.29 0.70
C ILE A 227 -8.49 -5.83 -0.69
N VAL A 228 -7.82 -6.72 -1.41
CA VAL A 228 -7.42 -6.49 -2.82
C VAL A 228 -7.79 -7.66 -3.71
N ASN A 229 -8.40 -8.72 -3.16
CA ASN A 229 -8.84 -9.85 -3.96
C ASN A 229 -10.19 -9.50 -4.60
N PHE A 230 -10.22 -9.38 -5.93
CA PHE A 230 -11.43 -9.03 -6.70
C PHE A 230 -12.61 -9.99 -6.50
N ARG A 231 -12.37 -11.16 -5.88
CA ARG A 231 -13.39 -12.15 -5.56
C ARG A 231 -14.02 -11.97 -4.18
N THR A 232 -13.47 -11.11 -3.31
CA THR A 232 -14.02 -10.85 -1.98
C THR A 232 -15.39 -10.19 -2.07
N THR A 233 -16.31 -10.63 -1.23
CA THR A 233 -17.71 -10.19 -1.14
C THR A 233 -18.05 -9.76 0.27
N GLU A 234 -19.22 -9.14 0.45
CA GLU A 234 -19.77 -8.79 1.76
C GLU A 234 -19.89 -10.01 2.68
N ALA A 235 -20.31 -11.17 2.14
CA ALA A 235 -20.46 -12.40 2.90
C ALA A 235 -19.12 -12.93 3.44
N ASP A 236 -18.02 -12.69 2.72
CA ASP A 236 -16.68 -13.07 3.17
C ASP A 236 -16.24 -12.22 4.39
N LEU A 237 -16.77 -11.01 4.56
CA LEU A 237 -16.46 -10.16 5.71
C LEU A 237 -17.14 -10.68 6.99
N ASP A 238 -18.40 -11.12 6.86
CA ASP A 238 -19.13 -11.77 7.95
C ASP A 238 -18.46 -13.10 8.30
N PHE A 239 -18.14 -13.92 7.30
CA PHE A 239 -17.41 -15.18 7.48
C PHE A 239 -16.06 -14.97 8.18
N LEU A 240 -15.32 -13.93 7.79
CA LEU A 240 -14.04 -13.58 8.42
C LEU A 240 -14.19 -13.33 9.93
N LEU A 241 -15.14 -12.49 10.33
CA LEU A 241 -15.32 -12.13 11.74
C LEU A 241 -15.79 -13.33 12.57
N GLU A 242 -16.70 -14.15 12.04
CA GLU A 242 -17.16 -15.36 12.72
C GLU A 242 -16.04 -16.40 12.86
N THR A 243 -15.25 -16.63 11.82
CA THR A 243 -14.10 -17.54 11.87
C THR A 243 -13.07 -17.07 12.90
N LEU A 244 -12.75 -15.78 12.93
CA LEU A 244 -11.81 -15.21 13.91
C LEU A 244 -12.36 -15.34 15.33
N ALA A 245 -13.63 -14.98 15.58
CA ALA A 245 -14.22 -15.11 16.91
C ALA A 245 -14.22 -16.57 17.40
N ALA A 246 -14.62 -17.51 16.53
CA ALA A 246 -14.60 -18.93 16.85
C ALA A 246 -13.19 -19.47 17.14
N ALA A 247 -12.18 -19.06 16.36
CA ALA A 247 -10.78 -19.42 16.59
C ALA A 247 -10.27 -18.83 17.91
N GLY A 248 -10.59 -17.57 18.19
CA GLY A 248 -10.17 -16.87 19.41
C GLY A 248 -10.78 -17.51 20.65
N GLN A 249 -12.04 -17.94 20.59
CA GLN A 249 -12.66 -18.67 21.67
C GLN A 249 -11.97 -20.01 21.94
N ARG A 250 -11.61 -20.76 20.88
CA ARG A 250 -10.85 -22.03 21.05
C ARG A 250 -9.50 -21.79 21.72
N VAL A 251 -8.77 -20.77 21.28
CA VAL A 251 -7.46 -20.39 21.86
C VAL A 251 -7.59 -20.01 23.33
N LEU A 252 -8.64 -19.27 23.71
CA LEU A 252 -8.86 -18.90 25.12
C LEU A 252 -9.19 -20.09 26.03
N THR A 253 -9.80 -21.13 25.48
CA THR A 253 -10.23 -22.31 26.25
C THR A 253 -9.21 -23.45 26.26
N ALA A 254 -8.15 -23.35 25.47
CA ALA A 254 -7.08 -24.35 25.35
C ALA A 254 -6.06 -24.20 26.49
#